data_AF-A0A7U9P789-F1
#
_entry.id   AF-A0A7U9P789-F1
#
_cell.length_a   1.000
_cell.length_b   1.000
_cell.length_c   1.000
_cell.angle_alpha   90.00
_cell.angle_beta   90.00
_cell.angle_gamma   90.00
#
_symmetry.space_group_name_H-M   'P 1'
#
loop_
_entity.id
_entity.type
_entity.pdbx_description
1 polymer ?
#
loop_
_entity_poly.entity_id
_entity_poly.type
_entity_poly.pdbx_seq_one_letter_code
_entity_poly.pdbx_strand_id
1 'polypeptide(L)'
;MINGEKFAKLILTNKNIPSEKWKVEEIPDAKGRKKYSYLDYKPNGLSKIYLSKDVYYGTSITSLQVAAHEVAHFLNNNKHKKRFRRLRLFNRWLYPLSVILGLFVSIYIWQNIHNGNLTMFFLFICSIIPLVISIIASREKFIDEKFADNASLKLILRYYPKNAKPLSRDYLKRVISLRRINIIAGIWLSILPGVIPLIFNLITASVKFFTYCY
;
A
#
# COMPACT_ATOMS: atom_id res chain seq x y z
N MET A 1 -14.97 7.52 28.01
CA MET A 1 -14.35 6.49 27.15
C MET A 1 -13.37 7.15 26.18
N ILE A 2 -12.28 6.48 25.81
CA ILE A 2 -11.32 6.98 24.83
C ILE A 2 -11.84 6.68 23.40
N ASN A 3 -11.81 7.67 22.52
CA ASN A 3 -12.15 7.50 21.09
C ASN A 3 -10.87 7.39 20.25
N GLY A 4 -10.99 7.09 18.96
CA GLY A 4 -9.83 6.90 18.06
C GLY A 4 -8.88 8.09 18.01
N GLU A 5 -9.40 9.32 17.97
CA GLU A 5 -8.58 10.53 17.99
C GLU A 5 -7.75 10.64 19.28
N LYS A 6 -8.40 10.60 20.45
CA LYS A 6 -7.72 10.70 21.75
C LYS A 6 -6.74 9.57 21.94
N PHE A 7 -7.03 8.38 21.43
CA PHE A 7 -6.14 7.23 21.49
C PHE A 7 -4.89 7.41 20.64
N ALA A 8 -5.02 7.91 19.40
CA ALA A 8 -3.88 8.21 18.55
C ALA A 8 -2.97 9.28 19.20
N LYS A 9 -3.57 10.35 19.73
CA LYS A 9 -2.86 11.41 20.46
C LYS A 9 -2.11 10.85 21.67
N LEU A 10 -2.78 10.01 22.49
CA LEU A 10 -2.18 9.36 23.65
C LEU A 10 -0.93 8.55 23.27
N ILE A 11 -0.97 7.78 22.18
CA ILE A 11 0.18 6.99 21.73
C ILE A 11 1.33 7.91 21.30
N LEU A 12 1.05 8.94 20.51
CA LEU A 12 2.06 9.85 19.97
C LEU A 12 2.74 10.65 21.08
N THR A 13 1.98 11.17 22.03
CA THR A 13 2.50 11.86 23.21
C THR A 13 3.37 10.92 24.06
N ASN A 14 2.91 9.69 24.34
CA ASN A 14 3.70 8.72 25.10
C ASN A 14 4.95 8.21 24.36
N LYS A 15 5.03 8.42 23.05
CA LYS A 15 6.22 8.14 22.23
C LYS A 15 7.17 9.33 22.12
N ASN A 16 6.91 10.40 22.88
CA ASN A 16 7.67 11.65 22.88
C ASN A 16 7.81 12.23 21.47
N ILE A 17 6.75 12.10 20.65
CA ILE A 17 6.72 12.72 19.32
C ILE A 17 6.25 14.18 19.48
N PRO A 18 7.05 15.17 19.06
CA PRO A 18 6.67 16.57 19.19
C PRO A 18 5.37 16.90 18.44
N SER A 19 4.49 17.70 19.07
CA SER A 19 3.16 18.02 18.55
C SER A 19 3.19 18.76 17.21
N GLU A 20 4.27 19.47 16.89
CA GLU A 20 4.43 20.14 15.60
C GLU A 20 4.67 19.18 14.42
N LYS A 21 4.91 17.89 14.69
CA LYS A 21 5.18 16.89 13.64
C LYS A 21 3.98 16.04 13.25
N TRP A 22 2.88 16.11 14.01
CA TRP A 22 1.71 15.31 13.74
C TRP A 22 0.41 16.07 13.98
N LYS A 23 -0.62 15.71 13.23
CA LYS A 23 -2.00 16.15 13.47
C LYS A 23 -2.95 15.00 13.18
N VAL A 24 -3.96 14.83 14.02
CA VAL A 24 -5.04 13.86 13.78
C VAL A 24 -6.25 14.65 13.30
N GLU A 25 -6.72 14.38 12.09
CA GLU A 25 -7.84 15.06 11.44
C GLU A 25 -8.91 14.04 11.05
N GLU A 26 -10.17 14.47 11.06
CA GLU A 26 -11.24 13.71 10.44
C GLU A 26 -11.10 13.77 8.92
N ILE A 27 -11.43 12.69 8.22
CA ILE A 27 -11.54 12.69 6.76
C ILE A 27 -12.72 13.60 6.39
N PRO A 28 -12.51 14.72 5.67
CA PRO A 28 -13.63 15.51 5.17
C PRO A 28 -14.45 14.63 4.22
N ASP A 29 -15.79 14.69 4.30
CA ASP A 29 -16.73 13.93 3.47
C ASP A 29 -16.49 14.17 1.98
N ALA A 30 -15.49 13.47 1.43
CA ALA A 30 -15.08 13.58 0.05
C ALA A 30 -15.98 12.64 -0.74
N LYS A 31 -17.09 13.21 -1.25
CA LYS A 31 -17.95 12.70 -2.33
C LYS A 31 -17.47 11.36 -2.91
N GLY A 32 -17.84 10.24 -2.28
CA GLY A 32 -17.70 8.89 -2.83
C GLY A 32 -16.41 8.10 -2.52
N ARG A 33 -15.43 8.59 -1.75
CA ARG A 33 -14.26 7.76 -1.35
C ARG A 33 -14.45 7.12 0.03
N LYS A 34 -14.83 5.84 0.07
CA LYS A 34 -14.84 5.01 1.30
C LYS A 34 -13.42 4.66 1.79
N LYS A 35 -12.60 5.66 2.12
CA LYS A 35 -11.35 5.39 2.88
C LYS A 35 -11.67 5.47 4.36
N TYR A 36 -11.43 4.38 5.09
CA TYR A 36 -11.66 4.31 6.54
C TYR A 36 -10.60 5.08 7.34
N SER A 37 -9.37 5.15 6.83
CA SER A 37 -8.25 5.88 7.42
C SER A 37 -7.12 6.02 6.38
N TYR A 38 -6.25 7.00 6.55
CA TYR A 38 -4.95 7.06 5.87
C TYR A 38 -3.97 8.03 6.54
N LEU A 39 -2.68 7.81 6.32
CA LEU A 39 -1.60 8.68 6.73
C LEU A 39 -1.06 9.53 5.56
N ASP A 40 -1.08 10.85 5.69
CA ASP A 40 -0.26 11.77 4.89
C ASP A 40 1.07 12.05 5.62
N TYR A 41 2.09 11.24 5.30
CA TYR A 41 3.40 11.35 5.94
C TYR A 41 4.30 12.39 5.26
N LYS A 42 4.80 13.35 6.04
CA LYS A 42 5.75 14.38 5.62
C LYS A 42 7.04 14.24 6.45
N PRO A 43 8.17 13.76 5.87
CA PRO A 43 9.40 13.44 6.62
C PRO A 43 10.01 14.62 7.41
N ASN A 44 9.82 15.83 6.88
CA ASN A 44 10.39 17.08 7.37
C ASN A 44 9.31 18.10 7.78
N GLY A 45 8.04 17.70 7.82
CA GLY A 45 6.94 18.63 8.11
C GLY A 45 5.84 17.97 8.93
N LEU A 46 4.70 18.66 9.02
CA LEU A 46 3.53 18.16 9.72
C LEU A 46 2.92 16.98 8.97
N SER A 47 3.01 15.78 9.54
CA SER A 47 2.30 14.62 9.03
C SER A 47 0.87 14.60 9.55
N LYS A 48 -0.07 14.10 8.76
CA LYS A 48 -1.49 14.09 9.12
C LYS A 48 -2.04 12.67 9.12
N ILE A 49 -2.66 12.29 10.23
CA ILE A 49 -3.38 11.03 10.38
C ILE A 49 -4.85 11.34 10.16
N TYR A 50 -5.41 10.81 9.09
CA TYR A 50 -6.80 11.00 8.72
C TYR A 50 -7.63 9.79 9.13
N LEU A 51 -8.68 10.00 9.91
CA LEU A 51 -9.60 8.97 10.37
C LEU A 51 -11.00 9.27 9.87
N SER A 52 -11.73 8.27 9.37
CA SER A 52 -13.17 8.42 9.08
C SER A 52 -13.95 8.74 10.34
N LYS A 53 -15.13 9.34 10.21
CA LYS A 53 -16.02 9.70 11.33
C LYS A 53 -16.21 8.55 12.33
N ASP A 54 -16.47 7.35 11.84
CA ASP A 54 -16.68 6.13 12.64
C ASP A 54 -15.42 5.69 13.42
N VAL A 55 -14.24 6.06 12.94
CA VAL A 55 -12.97 5.77 13.60
C VAL A 55 -12.57 6.91 14.53
N TYR A 56 -12.73 8.15 14.08
CA TYR A 56 -12.37 9.37 14.80
C TYR A 56 -13.14 9.49 16.11
N TYR A 57 -14.47 9.39 16.03
CA TYR A 57 -15.36 9.45 17.19
C TYR A 57 -15.61 8.07 17.81
N GLY A 58 -15.31 6.99 17.09
CA GLY A 58 -15.55 5.63 17.56
C GLY A 58 -14.74 5.26 18.80
N THR A 59 -15.42 4.60 19.74
CA THR A 59 -14.84 4.06 20.99
C THR A 59 -14.66 2.54 20.92
N SER A 60 -15.14 1.91 19.84
CA SER A 60 -15.00 0.48 19.60
C SER A 60 -13.53 0.09 19.48
N ILE A 61 -13.19 -1.12 19.89
CA ILE A 61 -11.80 -1.59 19.82
C ILE A 61 -11.29 -1.63 18.38
N THR A 62 -12.18 -1.94 17.43
CA THR A 62 -11.88 -1.85 16.00
C THR A 62 -11.51 -0.42 15.59
N SER A 63 -12.27 0.60 16.03
CA SER A 63 -11.93 2.01 15.78
C SER A 63 -10.56 2.38 16.39
N LEU A 64 -10.30 1.95 17.62
CA LEU A 64 -9.01 2.19 18.29
C LEU A 64 -7.85 1.47 17.59
N GLN A 65 -8.08 0.27 17.07
CA GLN A 65 -7.10 -0.48 16.29
C GLN A 65 -6.74 0.23 15.00
N VAL A 66 -7.75 0.74 14.27
CA VAL A 66 -7.51 1.50 13.05
C VAL A 66 -6.70 2.77 13.36
N ALA A 67 -7.05 3.50 14.42
CA ALA A 67 -6.27 4.66 14.85
C ALA A 67 -4.82 4.29 15.20
N ALA A 68 -4.61 3.20 15.94
CA ALA A 68 -3.27 2.69 16.29
C ALA A 68 -2.48 2.19 15.07
N HIS A 69 -3.16 1.66 14.04
CA HIS A 69 -2.57 1.22 12.77
C HIS A 69 -1.95 2.40 12.03
N GLU A 70 -2.68 3.50 11.88
CA GLU A 70 -2.14 4.71 11.24
C GLU A 70 -0.99 5.33 12.03
N VAL A 71 -1.08 5.31 13.37
CA VAL A 71 0.04 5.73 14.23
C VAL A 71 1.25 4.82 14.05
N ALA A 72 1.05 3.51 13.88
CA ALA A 72 2.14 2.58 13.61
C ALA A 72 2.84 2.87 12.28
N HIS A 73 2.09 3.17 11.21
CA HIS A 73 2.68 3.66 9.95
C HIS A 73 3.50 4.93 10.18
N PHE A 74 2.97 5.90 10.93
CA PHE A 74 3.69 7.14 11.24
C PHE A 74 5.01 6.85 11.96
N LEU A 75 4.99 6.01 13.00
CA LEU A 75 6.18 5.64 13.76
C LEU A 75 7.21 4.90 12.89
N ASN A 76 6.77 3.98 12.03
CA ASN A 76 7.64 3.25 11.12
C ASN A 76 8.31 4.20 10.11
N ASN A 77 7.52 5.05 9.48
CA ASN A 77 7.99 6.02 8.48
C ASN A 77 8.93 7.06 9.11
N ASN A 78 8.67 7.46 10.36
CA ASN A 78 9.54 8.37 11.09
C ASN A 78 10.87 7.75 11.50
N LYS A 79 10.89 6.44 11.82
CA LYS A 79 12.12 5.69 12.09
C LYS A 79 12.91 5.42 10.81
N HIS A 80 12.23 5.15 9.69
CA HIS A 80 12.83 4.73 8.43
C HIS A 80 12.64 5.74 7.29
N LYS A 81 12.89 7.02 7.54
CA LYS A 81 12.66 8.13 6.58
C LYS A 81 13.29 7.91 5.21
N LYS A 82 14.53 7.42 5.16
CA LYS A 82 15.25 7.16 3.89
C LYS A 82 14.53 6.11 3.04
N ARG A 83 14.07 5.02 3.66
CA ARG A 83 13.30 3.95 3.00
C ARG A 83 11.99 4.48 2.44
N PHE A 84 11.23 5.24 3.25
CA PHE A 84 9.98 5.84 2.80
C PHE A 84 10.18 6.80 1.61
N ARG A 85 11.23 7.64 1.63
CA ARG A 85 11.54 8.53 0.50
C ARG A 85 11.82 7.76 -0.79
N ARG A 86 12.60 6.67 -0.72
CA ARG A 86 12.87 5.79 -1.87
C ARG A 86 11.59 5.18 -2.42
N LEU A 87 10.74 4.64 -1.55
CA LEU A 87 9.45 4.06 -1.94
C LEU A 87 8.52 5.09 -2.59
N ARG A 88 8.44 6.30 -2.02
CA ARG A 88 7.62 7.38 -2.57
C ARG A 88 8.12 7.82 -3.94
N LEU A 89 9.44 7.96 -4.11
CA LEU A 89 10.05 8.29 -5.40
C LEU A 89 9.74 7.18 -6.43
N PHE A 90 9.88 5.93 -6.02
CA PHE A 90 9.65 4.76 -6.85
C PHE A 90 8.19 4.68 -7.32
N ASN A 91 7.22 4.78 -6.41
CA ASN A 91 5.80 4.72 -6.75
C ASN A 91 5.30 5.94 -7.52
N ARG A 92 5.87 7.14 -7.27
CA ARG A 92 5.43 8.38 -7.92
C ARG A 92 6.02 8.57 -9.31
N TRP A 93 7.28 8.18 -9.52
CA TRP A 93 8.02 8.49 -10.74
C TRP A 93 8.43 7.24 -11.50
N LEU A 94 9.12 6.31 -10.85
CA LEU A 94 9.70 5.16 -11.54
C LEU A 94 8.64 4.20 -12.05
N TYR A 95 7.56 3.97 -11.29
CA TYR A 95 6.47 3.12 -11.74
C TYR A 95 5.73 3.69 -12.96
N PRO A 96 5.17 4.92 -12.95
CA PRO A 96 4.56 5.51 -14.13
C PRO A 96 5.52 5.61 -15.32
N LEU A 97 6.78 5.99 -15.08
CA LEU A 97 7.79 6.07 -16.13
C LEU A 97 8.05 4.69 -16.75
N SER A 98 8.11 3.63 -15.95
CA SER A 98 8.30 2.26 -16.45
C SER A 98 7.13 1.80 -17.32
N VAL A 99 5.89 2.18 -16.97
CA VAL A 99 4.70 1.89 -17.77
C VAL A 99 4.71 2.67 -19.09
N ILE A 100 5.04 3.97 -19.04
CA ILE A 100 5.15 4.82 -20.23
C ILE A 100 6.25 4.29 -21.16
N LEU A 101 7.43 4.01 -20.64
CA LEU A 101 8.54 3.42 -21.41
C LEU A 101 8.14 2.07 -22.01
N GLY A 102 7.47 1.21 -21.24
CA GLY A 102 6.94 -0.07 -21.73
C GLY A 102 5.98 0.11 -22.90
N LEU A 103 5.08 1.10 -22.83
CA LEU A 103 4.16 1.43 -23.93
C LEU A 103 4.90 1.96 -25.16
N PHE A 104 5.82 2.92 -25.00
CA PHE A 104 6.60 3.47 -26.12
C PHE A 104 7.43 2.40 -26.82
N VAL A 105 8.09 1.52 -26.04
CA VAL A 105 8.86 0.41 -26.61
C VAL A 105 7.94 -0.58 -27.32
N SER A 106 6.77 -0.89 -26.77
CA SER A 106 5.80 -1.76 -27.44
C SER A 106 5.32 -1.19 -28.78
N ILE A 107 5.07 0.14 -28.85
CA ILE A 107 4.67 0.82 -30.09
C ILE A 107 5.81 0.81 -31.12
N TYR A 108 7.03 1.17 -30.69
CA TYR A 108 8.22 1.17 -31.56
C TYR A 108 8.47 -0.22 -32.15
N ILE A 109 8.32 -1.26 -31.33
CA ILE A 109 8.51 -2.64 -31.77
C ILE A 109 7.38 -3.10 -32.69
N TRP A 110 6.12 -2.75 -32.40
CA TRP A 110 5.01 -3.01 -33.32
C TRP A 110 5.26 -2.46 -34.73
N GLN A 111 5.84 -1.25 -34.82
CA GLN A 111 6.21 -0.65 -36.10
C GLN A 111 7.40 -1.34 -36.79
N ASN A 112 8.27 -2.02 -36.04
CA ASN A 112 9.50 -2.63 -36.54
C ASN A 112 9.48 -4.18 -36.49
N ILE A 113 8.30 -4.79 -36.32
CA ILE A 113 8.13 -6.22 -36.02
C ILE A 113 8.65 -7.16 -37.12
N HIS A 114 8.94 -6.61 -38.31
CA HIS A 114 9.56 -7.33 -39.42
C HIS A 114 11.09 -7.50 -39.29
N ASN A 115 11.74 -6.87 -38.31
CA ASN A 115 13.19 -6.90 -38.10
C ASN A 115 13.61 -7.81 -36.92
N GLY A 116 13.51 -9.13 -37.09
CA GLY A 116 14.35 -10.15 -36.42
C GLY A 116 14.29 -10.33 -34.89
N ASN A 117 15.15 -11.25 -34.41
CA ASN A 117 15.23 -11.72 -33.00
C ASN A 117 15.57 -10.64 -31.96
N LEU A 118 16.26 -9.57 -32.37
CA LEU A 118 16.65 -8.47 -31.47
C LEU A 118 15.42 -7.75 -30.91
N THR A 119 14.41 -7.57 -31.76
CA THR A 119 13.14 -6.91 -31.45
C THR A 119 12.35 -7.68 -30.38
N MET A 120 12.35 -9.02 -30.45
CA MET A 120 11.73 -9.88 -29.44
C MET A 120 12.46 -9.83 -28.08
N PHE A 121 13.78 -9.72 -28.08
CA PHE A 121 14.58 -9.57 -26.85
C PHE A 121 14.30 -8.24 -26.14
N PHE A 122 14.17 -7.13 -26.88
CA PHE A 122 13.80 -5.83 -26.30
C PHE A 122 12.37 -5.82 -25.73
N LEU A 123 11.39 -6.47 -26.39
CA LEU A 123 10.04 -6.66 -25.84
C LEU A 123 10.08 -7.38 -24.49
N PHE A 124 10.87 -8.45 -24.41
CA PHE A 124 11.00 -9.24 -23.19
C PHE A 124 11.54 -8.40 -22.04
N ILE A 125 12.64 -7.65 -22.24
CA ILE A 125 13.22 -6.78 -21.21
C ILE A 125 12.22 -5.69 -20.78
N CYS A 126 11.58 -5.03 -21.72
CA CYS A 126 10.65 -3.93 -21.43
C CYS A 126 9.34 -4.40 -20.79
N SER A 127 8.97 -5.66 -20.93
CA SER A 127 7.86 -6.26 -20.19
C SER A 127 8.23 -6.71 -18.76
N ILE A 128 9.47 -7.19 -18.56
CA ILE A 128 9.92 -7.71 -17.26
C ILE A 128 10.26 -6.61 -16.29
N ILE A 129 10.92 -5.53 -16.73
CA ILE A 129 11.36 -4.46 -15.82
C ILE A 129 10.17 -3.85 -15.05
N PRO A 130 9.05 -3.43 -15.68
CA PRO A 130 7.89 -2.92 -14.96
C PRO A 130 7.26 -3.96 -14.03
N LEU A 131 7.27 -5.24 -14.42
CA LEU A 131 6.74 -6.33 -13.59
C LEU A 131 7.56 -6.50 -12.31
N VAL A 132 8.90 -6.56 -12.42
CA VAL A 132 9.81 -6.66 -11.26
C VAL A 132 9.66 -5.43 -10.36
N ILE A 133 9.58 -4.23 -10.94
CA ILE A 133 9.33 -2.98 -10.23
C ILE A 133 8.01 -3.06 -9.43
N SER A 134 6.92 -3.51 -10.06
CA SER A 134 5.60 -3.67 -9.43
C SER A 134 5.61 -4.66 -8.26
N ILE A 135 6.30 -5.80 -8.43
CA ILE A 135 6.45 -6.83 -7.40
C ILE A 135 7.19 -6.27 -6.18
N ILE A 136 8.30 -5.55 -6.40
CA ILE A 136 9.08 -4.93 -5.31
C ILE A 136 8.23 -3.91 -4.55
N ALA A 137 7.53 -3.03 -5.27
CA ALA A 137 6.66 -2.02 -4.65
C ALA A 137 5.52 -2.66 -3.83
N SER A 138 4.90 -3.71 -4.38
CA SER A 138 3.82 -4.45 -3.72
C SER A 138 4.31 -5.17 -2.46
N ARG A 139 5.49 -5.80 -2.53
CA ARG A 139 6.13 -6.45 -1.37
C ARG A 139 6.43 -5.45 -0.26
N GLU A 140 6.98 -4.29 -0.59
CA GLU A 140 7.30 -3.25 0.38
C GLU A 140 6.04 -2.71 1.06
N LYS A 141 4.97 -2.47 0.30
CA LYS A 141 3.65 -2.12 0.84
C LYS A 141 3.10 -3.20 1.77
N PHE A 142 3.19 -4.48 1.38
CA PHE A 142 2.72 -5.59 2.21
C PHE A 142 3.51 -5.70 3.53
N ILE A 143 4.83 -5.49 3.50
CA ILE A 143 5.67 -5.48 4.70
C ILE A 143 5.26 -4.34 5.64
N ASP A 144 4.99 -3.15 5.11
CA ASP A 144 4.57 -1.99 5.92
C ASP A 144 3.21 -2.21 6.57
N GLU A 145 2.21 -2.71 5.82
CA GLU A 145 0.88 -3.06 6.36
C GLU A 145 0.97 -4.14 7.43
N LYS A 146 1.76 -5.21 7.20
CA LYS A 146 1.95 -6.28 8.18
C LYS A 146 2.65 -5.78 9.44
N PHE A 147 3.58 -4.85 9.31
CA PHE A 147 4.21 -4.20 10.46
C PHE A 147 3.18 -3.37 11.25
N ALA A 148 2.41 -2.54 10.55
CA ALA A 148 1.40 -1.68 11.16
C ALA A 148 0.31 -2.49 11.89
N ASP A 149 -0.17 -3.59 11.29
CA ASP A 149 -1.11 -4.52 11.91
C ASP A 149 -0.54 -5.06 13.24
N ASN A 150 0.69 -5.59 13.23
CA ASN A 150 1.30 -6.18 14.41
C ASN A 150 1.62 -5.14 15.50
N ALA A 151 2.07 -3.96 15.09
CA ALA A 151 2.39 -2.86 15.99
C ALA A 151 1.12 -2.27 16.62
N SER A 152 0.02 -2.15 15.86
CA SER A 152 -1.26 -1.66 16.35
C SER A 152 -1.78 -2.52 17.51
N LEU A 153 -1.66 -3.85 17.41
CA LEU A 153 -2.03 -4.76 18.50
C LEU A 153 -1.22 -4.51 19.76
N LYS A 154 0.11 -4.35 19.62
CA LYS A 154 0.99 -4.07 20.77
C LYS A 154 0.64 -2.72 21.40
N LEU A 155 0.26 -1.73 20.59
CA LEU A 155 -0.17 -0.42 21.07
C LEU A 155 -1.52 -0.50 21.81
N ILE A 156 -2.50 -1.24 21.28
CA ILE A 156 -3.77 -1.49 21.97
C ILE A 156 -3.52 -2.18 23.30
N LEU A 157 -2.80 -3.31 23.32
CA LEU A 157 -2.54 -4.05 24.56
C LEU A 157 -1.79 -3.23 25.61
N ARG A 158 -0.99 -2.24 25.18
CA ARG A 158 -0.20 -1.40 26.09
C ARG A 158 -0.97 -0.20 26.63
N TYR A 159 -1.81 0.44 25.81
CA TYR A 159 -2.44 1.72 26.13
C TYR A 159 -3.96 1.62 26.34
N TYR A 160 -4.58 0.50 26.01
CA TYR A 160 -5.98 0.26 26.31
C TYR A 160 -6.14 -0.04 27.81
N PRO A 161 -7.06 0.63 28.52
CA PRO A 161 -7.18 0.50 29.97
C PRO A 161 -7.51 -0.94 30.38
N LYS A 162 -6.79 -1.46 31.39
CA LYS A 162 -6.94 -2.84 31.93
C LYS A 162 -8.36 -3.17 32.42
N ASN A 163 -9.18 -2.16 32.69
CA ASN A 163 -10.53 -2.28 33.22
C ASN A 163 -11.59 -2.47 32.12
N ALA A 164 -11.20 -2.37 30.86
CA ALA A 164 -12.06 -2.72 29.73
C ALA A 164 -12.02 -4.24 29.52
N LYS A 165 -13.17 -4.86 29.18
CA LYS A 165 -13.30 -6.32 28.99
C LYS A 165 -12.08 -6.91 28.29
N PRO A 166 -11.52 -8.03 28.78
CA PRO A 166 -10.32 -8.62 28.20
C PRO A 166 -10.60 -8.93 26.73
N LEU A 167 -9.88 -8.24 25.86
CA LEU A 167 -9.85 -8.56 24.44
C LEU A 167 -9.21 -9.92 24.28
N SER A 168 -10.00 -10.92 23.86
CA SER A 168 -9.41 -12.19 23.45
C SER A 168 -8.44 -11.89 22.30
N ARG A 169 -7.21 -12.38 22.43
CA ARG A 169 -6.20 -12.27 21.37
C ARG A 169 -6.73 -12.81 20.04
N ASP A 170 -7.68 -13.75 20.09
CA ASP A 170 -8.29 -14.37 18.93
C ASP A 170 -9.26 -13.45 18.17
N TYR A 171 -9.98 -12.56 18.87
CA TYR A 171 -10.80 -11.54 18.21
C TYR A 171 -9.93 -10.56 17.41
N LEU A 172 -8.83 -10.10 18.02
CA LEU A 172 -7.86 -9.21 17.37
C LEU A 172 -7.18 -9.88 16.17
N LYS A 173 -6.86 -11.18 16.26
CA LYS A 173 -6.34 -11.97 15.13
C LYS A 173 -7.34 -12.07 13.97
N ARG A 174 -8.64 -12.25 14.24
CA ARG A 174 -9.69 -12.33 13.18
C ARG A 174 -9.87 -11.02 12.43
N VAL A 175 -9.84 -9.89 13.13
CA VAL A 175 -9.94 -8.57 12.48
C VAL A 175 -8.76 -8.33 11.52
N ILE A 176 -7.56 -8.76 11.91
CA ILE A 176 -6.36 -8.68 11.07
C ILE A 176 -6.42 -9.63 9.88
N SER A 177 -6.90 -10.87 10.07
CA SER A 177 -6.99 -11.81 8.96
C SER A 177 -7.94 -11.32 7.85
N LEU A 178 -9.06 -10.68 8.23
CA LEU A 178 -10.00 -10.10 7.27
C LEU A 178 -9.38 -8.94 6.47
N ARG A 179 -8.58 -8.08 7.11
CA ARG A 179 -7.81 -7.01 6.41
C ARG A 179 -6.80 -7.59 5.43
N ARG A 180 -6.07 -8.65 5.80
CA ARG A 180 -5.08 -9.30 4.92
C ARG A 180 -5.71 -9.86 3.65
N ILE A 181 -6.88 -10.48 3.75
CA ILE A 181 -7.62 -11.03 2.59
C ILE A 181 -7.95 -9.90 1.61
N ASN A 182 -8.45 -8.75 2.09
CA ASN A 182 -8.77 -7.60 1.25
C ASN A 182 -7.55 -6.98 0.57
N ILE A 183 -6.39 -6.95 1.24
CA ILE A 183 -5.13 -6.45 0.65
C ILE A 183 -4.64 -7.39 -0.47
N ILE A 184 -4.65 -8.70 -0.24
CA ILE A 184 -4.25 -9.70 -1.23
C ILE A 184 -5.16 -9.62 -2.45
N ALA A 185 -6.48 -9.56 -2.25
CA ALA A 185 -7.45 -9.40 -3.33
C ALA A 185 -7.20 -8.10 -4.13
N GLY A 186 -6.93 -6.99 -3.44
CA GLY A 186 -6.61 -5.71 -4.09
C GLY A 186 -5.31 -5.72 -4.90
N ILE A 187 -4.28 -6.44 -4.43
CA ILE A 187 -3.02 -6.62 -5.17
C ILE A 187 -3.28 -7.43 -6.45
N TRP A 188 -3.98 -8.57 -6.35
CA TRP A 188 -4.34 -9.38 -7.52
C TRP A 188 -5.17 -8.60 -8.54
N LEU A 189 -6.18 -7.84 -8.08
CA LEU A 189 -7.01 -6.98 -8.92
C LEU A 189 -6.23 -5.84 -9.59
N SER A 190 -5.13 -5.35 -8.99
CA SER A 190 -4.28 -4.32 -9.60
C SER A 190 -3.28 -4.87 -10.62
N ILE A 191 -2.94 -6.16 -10.52
CA ILE A 191 -2.00 -6.85 -11.42
C ILE A 191 -2.73 -7.41 -12.65
N LEU A 192 -3.94 -7.91 -12.48
CA LEU A 192 -4.76 -8.54 -13.53
C LEU A 192 -4.89 -7.70 -14.82
N PRO A 193 -5.18 -6.39 -14.78
CA PRO A 193 -5.36 -5.60 -16.00
C PRO A 193 -4.08 -5.44 -16.83
N GLY A 194 -2.90 -5.51 -16.20
CA GLY A 194 -1.61 -5.44 -16.90
C GLY A 194 -1.11 -6.81 -17.37
N VAL A 195 -1.44 -7.88 -16.64
CA VAL A 195 -0.97 -9.24 -16.94
C VAL A 195 -1.82 -9.92 -18.01
N ILE A 196 -3.14 -9.70 -18.05
CA ILE A 196 -4.03 -10.32 -19.04
C ILE A 196 -3.66 -9.95 -20.49
N PRO A 197 -3.47 -8.67 -20.85
CA PRO A 197 -3.06 -8.29 -22.21
C PRO A 197 -1.67 -8.84 -22.56
N LEU A 198 -0.77 -8.92 -21.58
CA LEU A 198 0.58 -9.44 -21.76
C LEU A 198 0.56 -10.94 -22.08
N ILE A 199 -0.20 -11.74 -21.32
CA ILE A 199 -0.40 -13.17 -21.57
C ILE A 199 -1.07 -13.38 -22.92
N PHE A 200 -2.10 -12.59 -23.24
CA PHE A 200 -2.80 -12.70 -24.53
C PHE A 200 -1.89 -12.39 -25.72
N ASN A 201 -1.04 -11.37 -25.61
CA ASN A 201 -0.03 -11.03 -26.62
C ASN A 201 1.05 -12.13 -26.73
N LEU A 202 1.45 -12.74 -25.62
CA LEU A 202 2.41 -13.86 -25.65
C LEU A 202 1.82 -15.10 -26.34
N ILE A 203 0.56 -15.43 -26.04
CA ILE A 203 -0.15 -16.55 -26.66
C ILE A 203 -0.32 -16.31 -28.16
N THR A 204 -0.78 -15.11 -28.57
CA THR A 204 -0.95 -14.79 -29.99
C THR A 204 0.39 -14.73 -30.75
N ALA A 205 1.47 -14.22 -30.13
CA ALA A 205 2.80 -14.28 -30.71
C ALA A 205 3.30 -15.73 -30.86
N SER A 206 3.04 -16.59 -29.87
CA SER A 206 3.39 -18.02 -29.93
C SER A 206 2.61 -18.75 -31.02
N VAL A 207 1.29 -18.50 -31.13
CA VAL A 207 0.44 -19.08 -32.18
C VAL A 207 0.91 -18.64 -33.58
N LYS A 208 1.26 -17.37 -33.75
CA LYS A 208 1.84 -16.87 -35.01
C LYS A 208 3.17 -17.55 -35.32
N PHE A 209 4.06 -17.68 -34.34
CA PHE A 209 5.33 -18.38 -34.52
C PHE A 209 5.12 -19.82 -35.00
N PHE A 210 4.19 -20.56 -34.38
CA PHE A 210 3.88 -21.93 -34.80
C PHE A 210 3.21 -22.02 -36.18
N THR A 211 2.42 -21.02 -36.60
CA THR A 211 1.81 -20.99 -37.95
C THR A 211 2.76 -20.54 -39.05
N TYR A 212 3.88 -19.88 -38.73
CA TYR A 212 4.90 -19.49 -39.72
C TYR A 212 6.09 -20.46 -39.81
N CYS A 213 6.24 -21.37 -38.84
CA CYS A 213 7.28 -22.40 -38.83
C CYS A 213 6.83 -23.77 -39.36
N TYR A 214 5.58 -23.88 -39.82
CA TYR A 214 5.01 -25.03 -40.54
C TYR A 214 4.36 -24.54 -41.83
#